data_AF-A0A2D7V658-F1
#
_entry.id   AF-A0A2D7V658-F1
#
_cell.length_a   1.000
_cell.length_b   1.000
_cell.length_c   1.000
_cell.angle_alpha   90.00
_cell.angle_beta   90.00
_cell.angle_gamma   90.00
#
_symmetry.space_group_name_H-M   'P 1'
#
loop_
_entity.id
_entity.type
_entity.pdbx_description
1 polymer ?
#
loop_
_entity_poly.entity_id
_entity_poly.type
_entity_poly.pdbx_seq_one_letter_code
_entity_poly.pdbx_strand_id
1 'polypeptide(L)'
;GFNGAGAGVRKEVFKKVGFYPGEFFLYMNEADCSLRIRDLGYEIRFFPDLIAYHKMAAKNRESWRAPFYYTRNSFWLVWKNYPTARAFKDTLSLVYLCFYHCMEQRTIIYLKAMLSAFWNLRQLSDKRHPVKHQVAEEMRIPLRLCFTFYR
;
A
#
# COMPACT_ATOMS: atom_id res chain seq x y z
N GLY A 1 4.01 2.09 -10.56
CA GLY A 1 4.19 2.93 -9.34
C GLY A 1 5.65 3.24 -9.14
N PHE A 2 6.02 3.92 -8.05
CA PHE A 2 7.41 4.24 -7.70
C PHE A 2 7.72 3.89 -6.24
N ASN A 3 9.00 3.91 -5.87
CA ASN A 3 9.49 3.72 -4.50
C ASN A 3 10.07 5.05 -3.97
N GLY A 4 9.83 5.39 -2.71
CA GLY A 4 10.27 6.66 -2.11
C GLY A 4 11.79 6.85 -2.02
N ALA A 5 12.58 5.77 -2.09
CA ALA A 5 14.04 5.83 -1.97
C ALA A 5 14.76 6.39 -3.22
N GLY A 6 14.05 6.58 -4.33
CA GLY A 6 14.61 7.04 -5.60
C GLY A 6 13.53 7.47 -6.58
N ALA A 7 12.79 8.54 -6.24
CA ALA A 7 11.73 9.07 -7.08
C ALA A 7 11.74 10.60 -7.12
N GLY A 8 11.39 11.15 -8.29
CA GLY A 8 11.14 12.57 -8.49
C GLY A 8 9.70 12.80 -8.94
N VAL A 9 9.01 13.77 -8.34
CA VAL A 9 7.65 14.16 -8.72
C VAL A 9 7.59 15.67 -8.85
N ARG A 10 6.95 16.18 -9.91
CA ARG A 10 6.71 17.62 -10.07
C ARG A 10 5.92 18.14 -8.86
N LYS A 11 6.38 19.24 -8.25
CA LYS A 11 5.75 19.84 -7.05
C LYS A 11 4.26 20.03 -7.21
N GLU A 12 3.82 20.57 -8.35
CA GLU A 12 2.41 20.85 -8.62
C GLU A 12 1.57 19.57 -8.77
N VAL A 13 2.14 18.48 -9.30
CA VAL A 13 1.47 17.17 -9.34
C VAL A 13 1.31 16.60 -7.93
N PHE A 14 2.36 16.69 -7.10
CA PHE A 14 2.35 16.15 -5.75
C PHE A 14 1.37 16.89 -4.83
N LYS A 15 1.30 18.23 -4.96
CA LYS A 15 0.26 19.06 -4.34
C LYS A 15 -1.13 18.67 -4.82
N LYS A 16 -1.34 18.54 -6.14
CA LYS A 16 -2.64 18.26 -6.75
C LYS A 16 -3.21 16.91 -6.30
N VAL A 17 -2.37 15.88 -6.17
CA VAL A 17 -2.86 14.61 -5.61
C VAL A 17 -3.16 14.76 -4.12
N GLY A 18 -2.39 15.54 -3.36
CA GLY A 18 -2.55 15.73 -1.93
C GLY A 18 -1.48 15.03 -1.08
N PHE A 19 -0.23 15.00 -1.55
CA PHE A 19 0.92 14.43 -0.85
C PHE A 19 0.74 12.95 -0.46
N TYR A 20 1.56 12.45 0.48
CA TYR A 20 1.40 11.11 1.04
C TYR A 20 0.26 11.02 2.05
N PRO A 21 -0.41 9.87 2.15
CA PRO A 21 -1.46 9.66 3.13
C PRO A 21 -0.88 9.57 4.55
N GLY A 22 -1.05 10.63 5.35
CA GLY A 22 -0.53 10.68 6.72
C GLY A 22 -1.04 9.56 7.62
N GLU A 23 -2.27 9.10 7.41
CA GLU A 23 -2.86 8.00 8.18
C GLU A 23 -2.10 6.66 8.03
N PHE A 24 -1.46 6.44 6.89
CA PHE A 24 -0.74 5.19 6.62
C PHE A 24 0.51 5.06 7.51
N PHE A 25 1.07 6.17 7.98
CA PHE A 25 2.32 6.25 8.76
C PHE A 25 3.54 5.66 8.02
N LEU A 26 3.58 4.33 7.84
CA LEU A 26 4.65 3.60 7.16
C LEU A 26 4.08 2.63 6.13
N TYR A 27 4.75 2.53 4.98
CA TYR A 27 4.47 1.58 3.89
C TYR A 27 3.15 1.80 3.15
N MET A 28 3.13 1.44 1.87
CA MET A 28 2.01 1.63 0.93
C MET A 28 1.64 3.10 0.65
N ASN A 29 2.33 4.06 1.27
CA ASN A 29 2.21 5.50 1.02
C ASN A 29 2.45 5.82 -0.46
N GLU A 30 3.49 5.21 -1.04
CA GLU A 30 3.88 5.39 -2.43
C GLU A 30 2.93 4.70 -3.39
N ALA A 31 2.33 3.58 -2.98
CA ALA A 31 1.31 2.87 -3.76
C ALA A 31 0.03 3.72 -3.87
N ASP A 32 -0.45 4.28 -2.75
CA ASP A 32 -1.59 5.21 -2.71
C ASP A 32 -1.33 6.44 -3.57
N CYS A 33 -0.17 7.08 -3.40
CA CYS A 33 0.20 8.25 -4.20
C CYS A 33 0.30 7.91 -5.69
N SER A 34 0.92 6.77 -6.04
CA SER A 34 1.05 6.33 -7.43
C SER A 34 -0.30 6.11 -8.09
N LEU A 35 -1.28 5.52 -7.39
CA LEU A 35 -2.64 5.34 -7.90
C LEU A 35 -3.28 6.68 -8.25
N ARG A 36 -3.23 7.66 -7.32
CA ARG A 36 -3.81 8.98 -7.53
C ARG A 36 -3.11 9.78 -8.64
N ILE A 37 -1.78 9.66 -8.76
CA ILE A 37 -1.02 10.28 -9.87
C ILE A 37 -1.48 9.70 -11.21
N ARG A 38 -1.61 8.37 -11.32
CA ARG A 38 -2.10 7.70 -12.53
C ARG A 38 -3.54 8.08 -12.85
N ASP A 39 -4.40 8.22 -11.84
CA ASP A 39 -5.80 8.58 -12.02
C ASP A 39 -6.01 9.99 -12.61
N LEU A 40 -5.12 10.91 -12.25
CA LEU A 40 -5.02 12.24 -12.85
C LEU A 40 -4.49 12.23 -14.31
N GLY A 41 -4.15 11.07 -14.86
CA GLY A 41 -3.67 10.91 -16.24
C GLY A 41 -2.17 11.08 -16.42
N TYR A 42 -1.39 11.20 -15.34
CA TYR A 42 0.07 11.27 -15.45
C TYR A 42 0.71 9.90 -15.63
N GLU A 43 1.88 9.89 -16.24
CA GLU A 43 2.72 8.71 -16.35
C GLU A 43 3.74 8.62 -15.21
N ILE A 44 4.06 7.40 -14.81
CA ILE A 44 5.16 7.10 -13.88
C ILE A 44 6.17 6.29 -14.67
N ARG A 45 7.32 6.89 -14.99
CA ARG A 45 8.37 6.27 -15.80
C ARG A 45 9.55 5.86 -14.93
N PHE A 46 10.12 4.70 -15.25
CA PHE A 46 11.32 4.17 -14.61
C PHE A 46 12.53 4.46 -15.51
N PHE A 47 13.62 4.97 -14.93
CA PHE A 47 14.85 5.30 -15.63
C PHE A 47 15.98 4.42 -15.06
N PRO A 48 16.38 3.34 -15.76
CA PRO A 48 17.35 2.38 -15.24
C PRO A 48 18.74 2.99 -15.03
N ASP A 49 19.07 4.04 -15.76
CA ASP A 49 20.38 4.71 -15.71
C ASP A 49 20.51 5.67 -14.50
N LEU A 50 19.40 5.99 -13.81
CA LEU A 50 19.42 6.82 -12.61
C LEU A 50 19.53 5.95 -11.36
N ILE A 51 20.70 6.02 -10.70
CA ILE A 51 21.02 5.21 -9.53
C ILE A 51 20.87 6.04 -8.25
N ALA A 52 20.01 5.58 -7.34
CA ALA A 52 19.87 6.13 -6.00
C ALA A 52 20.33 5.10 -4.96
N TYR A 53 21.33 5.44 -4.16
CA TYR A 53 21.85 4.56 -3.10
C TYR A 53 21.04 4.73 -1.82
N HIS A 54 20.32 3.68 -1.43
CA HIS A 54 19.57 3.65 -0.18
C HIS A 54 20.32 2.82 0.86
N LYS A 55 20.92 3.48 1.86
CA LYS A 55 21.60 2.81 2.97
C LYS A 55 20.58 2.13 3.87
N MET A 56 20.49 0.81 3.78
CA MET A 56 19.57 0.03 4.60
C MET A 56 20.16 -0.22 6.00
N ALA A 57 19.38 0.07 7.05
CA ALA A 57 19.71 -0.34 8.41
C ALA A 57 19.16 -1.75 8.69
N ALA A 58 20.05 -2.72 8.93
CA ALA A 58 19.67 -4.12 9.17
C ALA A 58 18.67 -4.29 10.34
N LYS A 59 18.81 -3.50 11.41
CA LYS A 59 17.96 -3.55 12.62
C LYS A 59 16.45 -3.31 12.38
N ASN A 60 16.07 -2.65 11.29
CA ASN A 60 14.66 -2.36 11.03
C ASN A 60 13.94 -3.48 10.25
N ARG A 61 14.65 -4.51 9.76
CA ARG A 61 14.04 -5.63 9.01
C ARG A 61 13.36 -6.68 9.89
N GLU A 62 13.85 -6.91 11.09
CA GLU A 62 13.23 -7.84 12.08
C GLU A 62 12.06 -7.21 12.84
N SER A 63 11.65 -6.02 12.42
CA SER A 63 10.61 -5.25 13.07
C SER A 63 9.24 -5.81 12.74
N TRP A 64 8.45 -6.10 13.77
CA TRP A 64 7.01 -6.38 13.68
C TRP A 64 6.24 -5.32 12.87
N ARG A 65 6.80 -4.11 12.73
CA ARG A 65 6.18 -2.99 12.01
C ARG A 65 5.98 -3.28 10.54
N ALA A 66 6.94 -3.92 9.86
CA ALA A 66 6.83 -4.17 8.43
C ALA A 66 5.62 -5.07 8.10
N PRO A 67 5.52 -6.32 8.61
CA PRO A 67 4.35 -7.16 8.37
C PRO A 67 3.06 -6.51 8.88
N PHE A 68 3.08 -5.80 10.03
CA PHE A 68 1.89 -5.12 10.55
C PHE A 68 1.37 -4.01 9.64
N TYR A 69 2.20 -3.00 9.34
CA TYR A 69 1.77 -1.83 8.59
C TYR A 69 1.55 -2.14 7.11
N TYR A 70 2.35 -3.02 6.49
CA TYR A 70 2.07 -3.47 5.12
C TYR A 70 0.71 -4.17 5.03
N THR A 71 0.37 -5.07 5.97
CA THR A 71 -0.93 -5.76 5.96
C THR A 71 -2.07 -4.79 6.22
N ARG A 72 -2.00 -3.99 7.30
CA ARG A 72 -3.03 -3.00 7.64
C ARG A 72 -3.28 -2.03 6.48
N ASN A 73 -2.21 -1.49 5.90
CA ASN A 73 -2.30 -0.50 4.85
C ASN A 73 -2.69 -1.11 3.50
N SER A 74 -2.53 -2.42 3.29
CA SER A 74 -3.07 -3.09 2.10
C SER A 74 -4.60 -3.05 2.09
N PHE A 75 -5.25 -3.26 3.25
CA PHE A 75 -6.70 -3.07 3.38
C PHE A 75 -7.08 -1.61 3.11
N TRP A 76 -6.40 -0.66 3.74
CA TRP A 76 -6.72 0.76 3.57
C TRP A 76 -6.50 1.24 2.14
N LEU A 77 -5.45 0.79 1.46
CA LEU A 77 -5.18 1.11 0.07
C LEU A 77 -6.35 0.66 -0.82
N VAL A 78 -6.81 -0.57 -0.63
CA VAL A 78 -7.95 -1.17 -1.34
C VAL A 78 -9.24 -0.39 -1.04
N TRP A 79 -9.56 -0.18 0.23
CA TRP A 79 -10.78 0.53 0.66
C TRP A 79 -10.79 2.01 0.31
N LYS A 80 -9.63 2.62 0.12
CA LYS A 80 -9.51 4.02 -0.23
C LYS A 80 -9.56 4.22 -1.75
N ASN A 81 -8.86 3.40 -2.52
CA ASN A 81 -8.56 3.69 -3.92
C ASN A 81 -9.21 2.75 -4.94
N TYR A 82 -9.66 1.53 -4.57
CA TYR A 82 -10.14 0.58 -5.58
C TYR A 82 -11.65 0.72 -5.83
N PRO A 83 -12.12 0.52 -7.08
CA PRO A 83 -13.55 0.42 -7.39
C PRO A 83 -14.26 -0.60 -6.50
N THR A 84 -15.50 -0.33 -6.10
CA THR A 84 -16.19 -1.08 -5.02
C THR A 84 -16.21 -2.59 -5.22
N ALA A 85 -16.54 -3.08 -6.42
CA ALA A 85 -16.57 -4.51 -6.72
C ALA A 85 -15.18 -5.16 -6.57
N ARG A 86 -14.14 -4.48 -7.08
CA ARG A 86 -12.75 -4.93 -6.96
C ARG A 86 -12.29 -4.89 -5.50
N ALA A 87 -12.61 -3.82 -4.79
CA ALA A 87 -12.27 -3.63 -3.39
C ALA A 87 -12.86 -4.74 -2.51
N PHE A 88 -14.11 -5.14 -2.77
CA PHE A 88 -14.74 -6.26 -2.07
C PHE A 88 -14.00 -7.58 -2.30
N LYS A 89 -13.71 -7.93 -3.57
CA LYS A 89 -12.95 -9.14 -3.92
C LYS A 89 -11.55 -9.18 -3.29
N ASP A 90 -10.83 -8.06 -3.37
CA ASP A 90 -9.48 -7.97 -2.80
C ASP A 90 -9.51 -7.99 -1.27
N THR A 91 -10.55 -7.43 -0.64
CA THR A 91 -10.74 -7.52 0.81
C THR A 91 -10.93 -8.98 1.25
N LEU A 92 -11.82 -9.73 0.59
CA LEU A 92 -12.01 -11.15 0.90
C LEU A 92 -10.71 -11.95 0.70
N SER A 93 -9.97 -11.65 -0.37
CA SER A 93 -8.68 -12.28 -0.63
C SER A 93 -7.65 -11.96 0.45
N LEU A 94 -7.56 -10.71 0.91
CA LEU A 94 -6.67 -10.29 1.99
C LEU A 94 -7.05 -10.93 3.32
N VAL A 95 -8.35 -11.02 3.64
CA VAL A 95 -8.83 -11.71 4.86
C VAL A 95 -8.36 -13.17 4.83
N TYR A 96 -8.64 -13.89 3.74
CA TYR A 96 -8.20 -15.28 3.58
C TYR A 96 -6.69 -15.43 3.75
N LEU A 97 -5.90 -14.57 3.10
CA LEU A 97 -4.44 -14.61 3.20
C LEU A 97 -3.93 -14.30 4.61
N CYS A 98 -4.58 -13.40 5.36
CA CYS A 98 -4.22 -13.14 6.75
C CYS A 98 -4.38 -14.39 7.61
N PHE A 99 -5.50 -15.12 7.47
CA PHE A 99 -5.71 -16.37 8.20
C PHE A 99 -4.71 -17.45 7.77
N TYR A 100 -4.56 -17.68 6.45
CA TYR A 100 -3.64 -18.66 5.91
C TYR A 100 -2.20 -18.45 6.39
N HIS A 101 -1.66 -17.24 6.23
CA HIS A 101 -0.28 -16.95 6.58
C HIS A 101 -0.04 -16.85 8.10
N CYS A 102 -1.07 -16.54 8.91
CA CYS A 102 -0.94 -16.66 10.35
C CYS A 102 -0.72 -18.12 10.79
N MET A 103 -1.44 -19.07 10.16
CA MET A 103 -1.25 -20.50 10.42
C MET A 103 0.09 -21.01 9.86
N GLU A 104 0.39 -20.71 8.59
CA GLU A 104 1.62 -21.14 7.91
C GLU A 104 2.88 -20.66 8.67
N GLN A 105 2.90 -19.39 9.07
CA GLN A 105 4.09 -18.73 9.64
C GLN A 105 4.06 -18.67 11.17
N ARG A 106 3.07 -19.32 11.81
CA ARG A 106 2.88 -19.37 13.28
C ARG A 106 2.96 -18.00 13.94
N THR A 107 2.32 -17.01 13.32
CA THR A 107 2.28 -15.62 13.81
C THR A 107 0.84 -15.13 13.89
N ILE A 108 0.59 -14.12 14.73
CA ILE A 108 -0.73 -13.47 14.86
C ILE A 108 -0.72 -12.04 14.32
N ILE A 109 0.42 -11.56 13.81
CA ILE A 109 0.60 -10.16 13.45
C ILE A 109 -0.32 -9.73 12.31
N TYR A 110 -0.61 -10.61 11.34
CA TYR A 110 -1.48 -10.29 10.22
C TYR A 110 -2.94 -10.16 10.65
N LEU A 111 -3.41 -11.02 11.58
CA LEU A 111 -4.73 -10.87 12.18
C LEU A 111 -4.83 -9.60 13.02
N LYS A 112 -3.80 -9.27 13.81
CA LYS A 112 -3.74 -7.99 14.55
C LYS A 112 -3.80 -6.79 13.60
N ALA A 113 -3.06 -6.83 12.50
CA ALA A 113 -3.05 -5.78 11.48
C ALA A 113 -4.40 -5.64 10.77
N MET A 114 -5.04 -6.77 10.42
CA MET A 114 -6.37 -6.82 9.84
C MET A 114 -7.40 -6.21 10.80
N LEU A 115 -7.47 -6.68 12.05
CA LEU A 115 -8.37 -6.14 13.07
C LEU A 115 -8.13 -4.63 13.29
N SER A 116 -6.86 -4.22 13.34
CA SER A 116 -6.49 -2.81 13.40
C SER A 116 -7.01 -2.02 12.20
N ALA A 117 -7.01 -2.60 10.99
CA ALA A 117 -7.51 -1.93 9.79
C ALA A 117 -9.02 -1.68 9.90
N PHE A 118 -9.79 -2.69 10.31
CA PHE A 118 -11.24 -2.59 10.51
C PHE A 118 -11.61 -1.65 11.66
N TRP A 119 -10.95 -1.76 12.82
CA TRP A 119 -11.23 -0.93 14.00
C TRP A 119 -11.01 0.56 13.72
N ASN A 120 -9.98 0.87 12.92
CA ASN A 120 -9.61 2.24 12.58
C ASN A 120 -10.15 2.69 11.21
N LEU A 121 -11.18 2.03 10.67
CA LEU A 121 -11.76 2.35 9.37
C LEU A 121 -12.25 3.80 9.28
N ARG A 122 -12.69 4.38 10.40
CA ARG A 122 -13.10 5.79 10.49
C ARG A 122 -12.02 6.78 10.05
N GLN A 123 -10.74 6.41 10.12
CA GLN A 123 -9.64 7.26 9.62
C GLN A 123 -9.69 7.47 8.09
N LEU A 124 -10.51 6.69 7.38
CA LEU A 124 -10.73 6.75 5.94
C LEU A 124 -12.08 7.36 5.53
N SER A 125 -12.95 7.77 6.47
CA SER A 125 -14.36 8.13 6.20
C SER A 125 -14.54 9.05 4.99
N ASP A 126 -13.73 10.10 4.91
CA ASP A 126 -13.82 11.14 3.88
C ASP A 126 -12.66 11.10 2.89
N LYS A 127 -11.90 10.00 2.90
CA LYS A 127 -10.68 9.85 2.10
C LYS A 127 -10.82 8.88 0.94
N ARG A 128 -11.95 8.15 0.84
CA ARG A 128 -12.21 7.20 -0.23
C ARG A 128 -12.36 7.96 -1.56
N HIS A 129 -11.46 7.66 -2.49
CA HIS A 129 -11.44 8.21 -3.84
C HIS A 129 -11.09 7.08 -4.83
N PRO A 130 -12.09 6.30 -5.29
CA PRO A 130 -11.85 5.19 -6.18
C PRO A 130 -11.29 5.68 -7.52
N VAL A 131 -10.15 5.14 -7.93
CA VAL A 131 -9.57 5.45 -9.24
C VAL A 131 -10.38 4.79 -10.36
N LYS A 132 -10.20 5.26 -11.59
CA LYS A 132 -10.76 4.64 -12.80
C LYS A 132 -10.42 3.14 -12.86
N HIS A 133 -11.36 2.33 -13.34
CA HIS A 133 -11.18 0.87 -13.46
C HIS A 133 -9.89 0.48 -14.19
N GLN A 134 -9.61 1.13 -15.32
CA GLN A 134 -8.39 0.92 -16.09
C GLN A 134 -7.12 1.15 -15.25
N VAL A 135 -7.09 2.21 -14.42
CA VAL A 135 -5.94 2.51 -13.56
C VAL A 135 -5.75 1.42 -12.50
N ALA A 136 -6.84 0.94 -11.89
CA ALA A 136 -6.79 -0.14 -10.91
C ALA A 136 -6.34 -1.49 -11.51
N GLU A 137 -6.62 -1.72 -12.80
CA GLU A 137 -6.22 -2.95 -13.51
C GLU A 137 -4.77 -2.90 -14.02
N GLU A 138 -4.33 -1.76 -14.56
CA GLU A 138 -2.96 -1.56 -15.03
C GLU A 138 -1.95 -1.54 -13.87
N MET A 139 -2.34 -0.97 -12.73
CA MET A 139 -1.46 -0.83 -11.57
C MET A 139 -1.34 -2.15 -10.81
N ARG A 140 -0.27 -2.90 -11.11
CA ARG A 140 0.09 -4.15 -10.41
C ARG A 140 0.71 -3.88 -9.04
N ILE A 141 -0.13 -3.58 -8.05
CA ILE A 141 0.32 -3.35 -6.67
C ILE A 141 0.50 -4.70 -5.95
N PRO A 142 1.68 -4.99 -5.36
CA PRO A 142 1.95 -6.29 -4.74
C PRO A 142 1.33 -6.39 -3.34
N LEU A 143 0.00 -6.55 -3.26
CA LEU A 143 -0.74 -6.70 -1.99
C LEU A 143 -0.27 -7.90 -1.14
N ARG A 144 0.39 -8.88 -1.76
CA ARG A 144 0.93 -10.08 -1.09
C ARG A 144 2.32 -9.90 -0.48
N LEU A 145 2.98 -8.77 -0.74
CA LEU A 145 4.33 -8.51 -0.21
C LEU A 145 4.37 -8.59 1.33
N CYS A 146 3.27 -8.20 1.98
CA CYS A 146 3.14 -8.22 3.43
C CYS A 146 3.36 -9.60 4.07
N PHE A 147 3.19 -10.70 3.33
CA PHE A 147 3.28 -12.06 3.86
C PHE A 147 4.66 -12.73 3.67
N THR A 148 5.67 -11.97 3.24
CA THR A 148 7.01 -12.51 2.93
C THR A 148 8.03 -12.31 4.06
N PHE A 149 7.65 -11.62 5.14
CA PHE A 149 8.59 -11.20 6.20
C PHE A 149 8.98 -12.28 7.21
N TYR A 150 8.24 -13.40 7.29
CA TYR A 150 8.56 -14.54 8.17
C TYR A 150 8.91 -15.81 7.38
N ARG A 151 9.22 -15.67 6.09
CA ARG A 151 9.70 -16.77 5.25
C ARG A 151 11.21 -16.87 5.30
#